data_AF-A0A6C0KQR9-F1
#
_entry.id   AF-A0A6C0KQR9-F1
#
_cell.length_a   1.000
_cell.length_b   1.000
_cell.length_c   1.000
_cell.angle_alpha   90.00
_cell.angle_beta   90.00
_cell.angle_gamma   90.00
#
_symmetry.space_group_name_H-M   'P 1'
#
loop_
_entity.id
_entity.type
_entity.pdbx_description
1 polymer ?
#
loop_
_entity_poly.entity_id
_entity_poly.type
_entity_poly.pdbx_seq_one_letter_code
_entity_poly.pdbx_strand_id
1 'polypeptide(L)'
;MKTTTLVSNHLFNVILIIFIIIIALRLYLNSDSFNLRCIISNVNGNTYCVRDRNKLNLAADRLAHVNNNLNKLINHLSKKYPEQENVQRLIKGYNPKKIYETLPTSEFTAYSENKGEKIAFCLDTEKNNKGRLIDINTLMYVALHEVSHIATKSIGHNDEFWNNFKFMITEAKAINIYNPVDYKKEPARYCGMNITDNPYYDVK
;
A
#
# COMPACT_ATOMS: atom_id res chain seq x y z
N MET A 1 21.33 41.27 37.34
CA MET A 1 21.79 40.28 36.33
C MET A 1 21.12 38.90 36.42
N LYS A 2 20.55 38.46 37.58
CA LYS A 2 19.87 37.15 37.71
C LYS A 2 18.40 37.10 37.24
N THR A 3 17.70 38.22 37.23
CA THR A 3 16.25 38.27 36.90
C THR A 3 15.99 38.12 35.40
N THR A 4 16.88 38.66 34.56
CA THR A 4 16.78 38.62 33.10
C THR A 4 16.97 37.20 32.54
N THR A 5 17.86 36.41 33.15
CA THR A 5 18.09 35.00 32.77
C THR A 5 16.92 34.11 33.17
N LEU A 6 16.26 34.38 34.32
CA LEU A 6 15.08 33.62 34.75
C LEU A 6 13.89 33.84 33.80
N VAL A 7 13.61 35.10 33.43
CA VAL A 7 12.54 35.44 32.47
C VAL A 7 12.81 34.85 31.09
N SER A 8 14.08 34.86 30.64
CA SER A 8 14.51 34.20 29.40
C SER A 8 14.26 32.69 29.41
N ASN A 9 14.50 32.03 30.54
CA ASN A 9 14.26 30.59 30.70
C ASN A 9 12.77 30.25 30.70
N HIS A 10 11.92 31.07 31.34
CA HIS A 10 10.48 30.87 31.30
C HIS A 10 9.90 31.05 29.88
N LEU A 11 10.36 32.08 29.15
CA LEU A 11 9.95 32.30 27.77
C LEU A 11 10.39 31.15 26.86
N PHE A 12 11.63 30.69 27.00
CA PHE A 12 12.14 29.52 26.26
C PHE A 12 11.33 28.25 26.56
N ASN A 13 11.00 27.99 27.82
CA ASN A 13 10.19 26.83 28.22
C ASN A 13 8.77 26.90 27.63
N VAL A 14 8.15 28.08 27.59
CA VAL A 14 6.83 28.28 26.98
C VAL A 14 6.89 28.01 25.46
N ILE A 15 7.91 28.53 24.77
CA ILE A 15 8.11 28.28 23.34
C ILE A 15 8.32 26.78 23.08
N LEU A 16 9.11 26.10 23.92
CA LEU A 16 9.35 24.67 23.81
C LEU A 16 8.06 23.86 24.02
N ILE A 17 7.22 24.22 25.01
CA ILE A 17 5.92 23.58 25.23
C ILE A 17 5.00 23.77 24.04
N ILE A 18 4.90 24.99 23.49
CA ILE A 18 4.09 25.27 22.29
C ILE A 18 4.58 24.43 21.11
N PHE A 19 5.89 24.33 20.91
CA PHE A 19 6.48 23.51 19.85
C PHE A 19 6.15 22.02 20.02
N ILE A 20 6.25 21.48 21.23
CA ILE A 20 5.87 20.09 21.55
C ILE A 20 4.38 19.87 21.28
N ILE A 21 3.51 20.80 21.67
CA ILE A 21 2.06 20.72 21.40
C ILE A 21 1.80 20.72 19.89
N ILE A 22 2.47 21.58 19.12
CA ILE A 22 2.33 21.62 17.66
C ILE A 22 2.77 20.29 17.02
N ILE A 23 3.88 19.71 17.48
CA ILE A 23 4.35 18.39 17.01
C ILE A 23 3.33 17.31 17.38
N ALA A 24 2.88 17.26 18.64
CA ALA A 24 1.91 16.27 19.11
C ALA A 24 0.59 16.37 18.34
N LEU A 25 0.11 17.59 18.08
CA LEU A 25 -1.09 17.83 17.26
C LEU A 25 -0.89 17.35 15.83
N ARG A 26 0.27 17.64 15.21
CA ARG A 26 0.59 17.12 13.87
C ARG A 26 0.65 15.60 13.84
N LEU A 27 1.29 14.96 14.82
CA LEU A 27 1.35 13.50 14.92
C LEU A 27 -0.05 12.89 15.09
N TYR A 28 -0.89 13.49 15.92
CA TYR A 28 -2.27 13.05 16.12
C TYR A 28 -3.11 13.19 14.85
N LEU A 29 -3.10 14.37 14.22
CA LEU A 29 -3.87 14.65 13.00
C LEU A 29 -3.39 13.83 11.79
N ASN A 30 -2.14 13.39 11.77
CA ASN A 30 -1.58 12.54 10.71
C ASN A 30 -1.67 11.04 11.04
N SER A 31 -2.22 10.65 12.20
CA SER A 31 -2.34 9.25 12.57
C SER A 31 -3.39 8.54 11.71
N ASP A 32 -3.12 7.27 11.36
CA ASP A 32 -4.06 6.42 10.63
C ASP A 32 -5.39 6.28 11.37
N SER A 33 -5.35 6.19 12.71
CA SER A 33 -6.53 6.04 13.56
C SER A 33 -7.48 7.23 13.51
N PHE A 34 -6.99 8.42 13.14
CA PHE A 34 -7.83 9.61 13.00
C PHE A 34 -8.41 9.74 11.58
N ASN A 35 -7.68 9.28 10.55
CA ASN A 35 -8.03 9.51 9.15
C ASN A 35 -8.68 8.32 8.44
N LEU A 36 -8.57 7.12 9.00
CA LEU A 36 -9.16 5.91 8.44
C LEU A 36 -10.28 5.39 9.34
N ARG A 37 -11.33 4.89 8.70
CA ARG A 37 -12.38 4.12 9.34
C ARG A 37 -12.15 2.64 9.06
N CYS A 38 -12.09 1.85 10.11
CA CYS A 38 -11.92 0.41 10.03
C CYS A 38 -13.30 -0.26 10.09
N ILE A 39 -13.68 -0.96 9.03
CA ILE A 39 -14.96 -1.66 8.92
C ILE A 39 -14.74 -3.11 8.50
N ILE A 40 -15.71 -3.98 8.83
CA ILE A 40 -15.70 -5.38 8.41
C ILE A 40 -16.20 -5.46 6.97
N SER A 41 -15.42 -6.09 6.08
CA SER A 41 -15.87 -6.36 4.72
C SER A 41 -16.78 -7.58 4.68
N ASN A 42 -17.86 -7.50 3.91
CA ASN A 42 -18.78 -8.62 3.69
C ASN A 42 -18.18 -9.70 2.77
N VAL A 43 -17.06 -9.42 2.10
CA VAL A 43 -16.41 -10.33 1.15
C VAL A 43 -15.68 -11.47 1.88
N ASN A 44 -15.05 -11.20 3.02
CA ASN A 44 -14.31 -12.21 3.78
C ASN A 44 -14.35 -12.06 5.30
N GLY A 45 -15.13 -11.12 5.85
CA GLY A 45 -15.29 -10.94 7.30
C GLY A 45 -14.07 -10.33 7.98
N ASN A 46 -13.03 -9.93 7.25
CA ASN A 46 -11.87 -9.24 7.82
C ASN A 46 -12.14 -7.73 7.94
N THR A 47 -11.45 -7.10 8.88
CA THR A 47 -11.47 -5.65 9.07
C THR A 47 -10.47 -4.98 8.15
N TYR A 48 -10.91 -3.95 7.43
CA TYR A 48 -10.06 -3.10 6.58
C TYR A 48 -10.25 -1.64 6.96
N CYS A 49 -9.14 -0.91 7.04
CA CYS A 49 -9.14 0.51 7.35
C CYS A 49 -9.01 1.32 6.06
N VAL A 50 -10.05 2.07 5.75
CA VAL A 50 -10.22 2.84 4.51
C VAL A 50 -10.53 4.30 4.84
N ARG A 51 -10.31 5.21 3.89
CA ARG A 51 -10.61 6.64 4.08
C ARG A 51 -12.09 6.83 4.36
N ASP A 52 -12.41 7.83 5.17
CA ASP A 52 -13.80 8.23 5.39
C ASP A 52 -14.40 8.84 4.11
N ARG A 53 -15.41 8.18 3.54
CA ARG A 53 -16.08 8.55 2.29
C ARG A 53 -17.46 7.91 2.20
N ASN A 54 -18.36 8.40 1.33
CA ASN A 54 -19.69 7.80 1.16
C ASN A 54 -19.67 6.31 0.75
N LYS A 55 -18.55 5.83 0.18
CA LYS A 55 -18.37 4.48 -0.36
C LYS A 55 -17.47 3.59 0.51
N LEU A 56 -17.57 3.66 1.84
CA LEU A 56 -16.76 2.89 2.79
C LEU A 56 -16.75 1.38 2.48
N ASN A 57 -17.93 0.76 2.40
CA ASN A 57 -18.05 -0.69 2.18
C ASN A 57 -17.39 -1.12 0.86
N LEU A 58 -17.60 -0.36 -0.22
CA LEU A 58 -16.99 -0.67 -1.52
C LEU A 58 -15.46 -0.58 -1.47
N ALA A 59 -14.90 0.38 -0.73
CA ALA A 59 -13.46 0.49 -0.55
C ALA A 59 -12.89 -0.68 0.27
N ALA A 60 -13.54 -1.06 1.37
CA ALA A 60 -13.15 -2.21 2.18
C ALA A 60 -13.24 -3.51 1.38
N ASP A 61 -14.31 -3.68 0.59
CA ASP A 61 -14.52 -4.84 -0.27
C ASP A 61 -13.44 -4.92 -1.37
N ARG A 62 -12.96 -3.79 -1.92
CA ARG A 62 -11.82 -3.79 -2.85
C ARG A 62 -10.56 -4.37 -2.21
N LEU A 63 -10.21 -3.90 -1.01
CA LEU A 63 -9.08 -4.45 -0.26
C LEU A 63 -9.28 -5.93 0.08
N ALA A 64 -10.52 -6.33 0.40
CA ALA A 64 -10.84 -7.72 0.69
C ALA A 64 -10.67 -8.64 -0.52
N HIS A 65 -11.13 -8.22 -1.70
CA HIS A 65 -10.92 -8.96 -2.94
C HIS A 65 -9.43 -9.11 -3.28
N VAL A 66 -8.65 -8.03 -3.14
CA VAL A 66 -7.19 -8.07 -3.32
C VAL A 66 -6.55 -9.03 -2.32
N ASN A 67 -6.91 -8.94 -1.04
CA ASN A 67 -6.39 -9.80 0.02
C ASN A 67 -6.67 -11.29 -0.30
N ASN A 68 -7.91 -11.62 -0.68
CA ASN A 68 -8.27 -12.98 -1.09
C ASN A 68 -7.41 -13.47 -2.27
N ASN A 69 -7.17 -12.62 -3.26
CA ASN A 69 -6.36 -12.97 -4.43
C ASN A 69 -4.87 -13.13 -4.08
N LEU A 70 -4.31 -12.26 -3.24
CA LEU A 70 -2.93 -12.39 -2.76
C LEU A 70 -2.74 -13.65 -1.92
N ASN A 71 -3.68 -13.98 -1.04
CA ASN A 71 -3.66 -15.25 -0.29
C ASN A 71 -3.67 -16.46 -1.22
N LYS A 72 -4.49 -16.43 -2.29
CA LYS A 72 -4.49 -17.48 -3.32
C LYS A 72 -3.13 -17.58 -4.02
N LEU A 73 -2.54 -16.45 -4.41
CA LEU A 73 -1.23 -16.41 -5.05
C LEU A 73 -0.16 -17.01 -4.14
N ILE A 74 -0.07 -16.55 -2.89
CA ILE A 74 0.96 -16.99 -1.96
C ILE A 74 0.81 -18.49 -1.65
N ASN A 75 -0.42 -18.98 -1.47
CA ASN A 75 -0.68 -20.41 -1.30
C ASN A 75 -0.35 -21.24 -2.54
N HIS A 76 -0.52 -20.69 -3.73
CA HIS A 76 -0.14 -21.33 -4.98
C HIS A 76 1.39 -21.40 -5.12
N LEU A 77 2.07 -20.28 -4.88
CA LEU A 77 3.53 -20.18 -4.95
C LEU A 77 4.22 -21.05 -3.89
N SER A 78 3.70 -21.08 -2.66
CA SER A 78 4.27 -21.89 -1.59
C SER A 78 4.26 -23.39 -1.91
N LYS A 79 3.23 -23.86 -2.61
CA LYS A 79 3.11 -25.25 -3.04
C LYS A 79 3.97 -25.56 -4.26
N LYS A 80 4.02 -24.63 -5.22
CA LYS A 80 4.70 -24.84 -6.51
C LYS A 80 6.21 -24.59 -6.43
N TYR A 81 6.66 -23.69 -5.55
CA TYR A 81 8.04 -23.21 -5.44
C TYR A 81 8.52 -23.11 -3.98
N PRO A 82 8.44 -24.19 -3.17
CA PRO A 82 8.74 -24.14 -1.74
C PRO A 82 10.20 -23.74 -1.42
N GLU A 83 11.14 -24.10 -2.29
CA GLU A 83 12.58 -23.87 -2.10
C GLU A 83 13.07 -22.56 -2.72
N GLN A 84 12.22 -21.79 -3.40
CA GLN A 84 12.63 -20.57 -4.07
C GLN A 84 12.72 -19.41 -3.07
N GLU A 85 13.91 -18.82 -2.91
CA GLU A 85 14.15 -17.86 -1.83
C GLU A 85 13.24 -16.62 -1.87
N ASN A 86 12.91 -16.12 -3.07
CA ASN A 86 12.00 -14.98 -3.25
C ASN A 86 10.58 -15.30 -2.76
N VAL A 87 10.11 -16.54 -2.96
CA VAL A 87 8.82 -17.04 -2.48
C VAL A 87 8.86 -17.19 -0.95
N GLN A 88 9.95 -17.72 -0.40
CA GLN A 88 10.10 -17.81 1.06
C GLN A 88 10.09 -16.43 1.74
N ARG A 89 10.77 -15.43 1.14
CA ARG A 89 10.72 -14.05 1.62
C ARG A 89 9.30 -13.48 1.56
N LEU A 90 8.58 -13.72 0.47
CA LEU A 90 7.18 -13.30 0.33
C LEU A 90 6.30 -13.91 1.42
N ILE A 91 6.36 -15.22 1.63
CA ILE A 91 5.56 -15.93 2.63
C ILE A 91 5.85 -15.39 4.03
N LYS A 92 7.13 -15.16 4.35
CA LYS A 92 7.53 -14.65 5.67
C LYS A 92 7.13 -13.20 5.89
N GLY A 93 7.18 -12.37 4.85
CA GLY A 93 6.94 -10.93 4.94
C GLY A 93 5.48 -10.52 4.83
N TYR A 94 4.68 -11.23 4.03
CA TYR A 94 3.30 -10.83 3.76
C TYR A 94 2.38 -11.02 4.97
N ASN A 95 1.73 -9.93 5.40
CA ASN A 95 0.73 -9.96 6.46
C ASN A 95 -0.69 -9.68 5.94
N PRO A 96 -1.55 -10.71 5.77
CA PRO A 96 -2.91 -10.53 5.25
C PRO A 96 -3.85 -9.77 6.19
N LYS A 97 -3.45 -9.53 7.44
CA LYS A 97 -4.24 -8.79 8.44
C LYS A 97 -3.95 -7.29 8.43
N LYS A 98 -2.94 -6.83 7.69
CA LYS A 98 -2.45 -5.46 7.71
C LYS A 98 -2.48 -4.83 6.32
N ILE A 99 -3.67 -4.77 5.73
CA ILE A 99 -3.93 -4.16 4.43
C ILE A 99 -4.83 -2.94 4.61
N TYR A 100 -4.36 -1.79 4.12
CA TYR A 100 -4.93 -0.48 4.39
C TYR A 100 -5.14 0.33 3.11
N GLU A 101 -5.99 1.35 3.19
CA GLU A 101 -5.94 2.44 2.24
C GLU A 101 -4.87 3.47 2.66
N THR A 102 -4.16 4.07 1.71
CA THR A 102 -3.25 5.19 2.00
C THR A 102 -4.01 6.42 2.47
N LEU A 103 -3.39 7.31 3.24
CA LEU A 103 -4.01 8.59 3.59
C LEU A 103 -4.17 9.51 2.36
N PRO A 104 -5.16 10.43 2.34
CA PRO A 104 -5.32 11.38 1.24
C PRO A 104 -4.09 12.26 1.02
N THR A 105 -3.39 12.57 2.13
CA THR A 105 -2.17 13.37 2.18
C THR A 105 -0.90 12.54 1.94
N SER A 106 -1.02 11.24 1.66
CA SER A 106 0.14 10.40 1.41
C SER A 106 0.85 10.83 0.12
N GLU A 107 2.17 10.99 0.20
CA GLU A 107 3.01 11.21 -0.98
C GLU A 107 3.04 9.97 -1.89
N PHE A 108 2.91 8.79 -1.29
CA PHE A 108 2.96 7.49 -1.96
C PHE A 108 1.56 7.05 -2.44
N THR A 109 1.52 6.44 -3.62
CA THR A 109 0.28 5.90 -4.20
C THR A 109 0.01 4.48 -3.72
N ALA A 110 1.04 3.72 -3.39
CA ALA A 110 1.02 2.46 -2.67
C ALA A 110 2.37 2.27 -1.98
N TYR A 111 2.41 1.43 -0.95
CA TYR A 111 3.66 1.07 -0.30
C TYR A 111 3.54 -0.23 0.53
N SER A 112 4.66 -0.91 0.73
CA SER A 112 4.86 -1.93 1.75
C SER A 112 5.81 -1.44 2.85
N GLU A 113 5.32 -1.33 4.09
CA GLU A 113 6.15 -1.02 5.27
C GLU A 113 6.90 -2.28 5.74
N ASN A 114 8.16 -2.13 6.14
CA ASN A 114 8.99 -3.19 6.76
C ASN A 114 8.93 -4.55 6.04
N LYS A 115 9.01 -4.53 4.69
CA LYS A 115 8.92 -5.75 3.85
C LYS A 115 7.63 -6.55 4.11
N GLY A 116 6.49 -5.88 4.23
CA GLY A 116 5.16 -6.50 4.18
C GLY A 116 4.41 -6.56 5.50
N GLU A 117 4.96 -5.99 6.58
CA GLU A 117 4.27 -5.89 7.87
C GLU A 117 2.93 -5.17 7.73
N LYS A 118 2.90 -4.13 6.88
CA LYS A 118 1.71 -3.42 6.45
C LYS A 118 1.83 -3.08 4.96
N ILE A 119 0.74 -3.25 4.22
CA ILE A 119 0.65 -2.82 2.82
C ILE A 119 -0.50 -1.82 2.72
N ALA A 120 -0.27 -0.70 2.05
CA ALA A 120 -1.29 0.31 1.83
C ALA A 120 -1.44 0.64 0.35
N PHE A 121 -2.68 0.87 -0.08
CA PHE A 121 -3.03 1.18 -1.47
C PHE A 121 -3.87 2.45 -1.54
N CYS A 122 -3.64 3.29 -2.54
CA CYS A 122 -4.62 4.28 -2.93
C CYS A 122 -5.78 3.57 -3.64
N LEU A 123 -7.01 3.87 -3.27
CA LEU A 123 -8.18 3.22 -3.88
C LEU A 123 -8.90 4.10 -4.90
N ASP A 124 -8.28 5.20 -5.34
CA ASP A 124 -8.84 6.12 -6.32
C ASP A 124 -7.98 6.25 -7.57
N THR A 125 -8.61 6.67 -8.67
CA THR A 125 -7.92 7.04 -9.91
C THR A 125 -7.16 8.37 -9.79
N GLU A 126 -7.56 9.27 -8.89
CA GLU A 126 -6.93 10.58 -8.68
C GLU A 126 -6.55 10.79 -7.21
N LYS A 127 -5.58 11.68 -6.95
CA LYS A 127 -5.26 12.12 -5.59
C LYS A 127 -6.41 12.93 -4.97
N ASN A 128 -6.39 13.08 -3.65
CA ASN A 128 -7.30 13.95 -2.89
C ASN A 128 -8.80 13.69 -3.10
N ASN A 129 -9.20 12.43 -3.29
CA ASN A 129 -10.60 12.00 -3.43
C ASN A 129 -11.38 12.67 -4.57
N LYS A 130 -10.69 13.20 -5.58
CA LYS A 130 -11.32 13.82 -6.77
C LYS A 130 -11.67 12.81 -7.87
N GLY A 131 -11.22 11.57 -7.71
CA GLY A 131 -11.34 10.51 -8.70
C GLY A 131 -12.54 9.61 -8.45
N ARG A 132 -12.53 8.47 -9.15
CA ARG A 132 -13.44 7.35 -8.90
C ARG A 132 -12.67 6.20 -8.24
N LEU A 133 -13.41 5.33 -7.55
CA LEU A 133 -12.86 4.12 -6.98
C LEU A 133 -12.18 3.29 -8.08
N ILE A 134 -10.97 2.83 -7.81
CA ILE A 134 -10.16 2.06 -8.76
C ILE A 134 -10.83 0.71 -9.10
N ASP A 135 -10.63 0.24 -10.33
CA ASP A 135 -11.07 -1.10 -10.71
C ASP A 135 -10.17 -2.17 -10.09
N ILE A 136 -10.72 -3.37 -9.97
CA ILE A 136 -10.04 -4.46 -9.26
C ILE A 136 -8.82 -4.99 -10.01
N ASN A 137 -8.80 -4.93 -11.35
CA ASN A 137 -7.70 -5.48 -12.13
C ASN A 137 -6.47 -4.58 -12.06
N THR A 138 -6.66 -3.26 -12.18
CA THR A 138 -5.57 -2.29 -11.96
C THR A 138 -5.10 -2.29 -10.50
N LEU A 139 -6.01 -2.38 -9.52
CA LEU A 139 -5.60 -2.50 -8.12
C LEU A 139 -4.81 -3.79 -7.87
N MET A 140 -5.19 -4.90 -8.50
CA MET A 140 -4.44 -6.15 -8.40
C MET A 140 -3.03 -6.01 -9.02
N TYR A 141 -2.87 -5.28 -10.13
CA TYR A 141 -1.55 -4.99 -10.69
C TYR A 141 -0.64 -4.25 -9.70
N VAL A 142 -1.16 -3.22 -9.03
CA VAL A 142 -0.42 -2.50 -7.98
C VAL A 142 -0.16 -3.39 -6.77
N ALA A 143 -1.10 -4.25 -6.38
CA ALA A 143 -0.89 -5.22 -5.31
C ALA A 143 0.24 -6.21 -5.64
N LEU A 144 0.32 -6.68 -6.88
CA LEU A 144 1.41 -7.52 -7.37
C LEU A 144 2.76 -6.80 -7.30
N HIS A 145 2.79 -5.50 -7.61
CA HIS A 145 4.00 -4.66 -7.48
C HIS A 145 4.49 -4.61 -6.03
N GLU A 146 3.60 -4.34 -5.08
CA GLU A 146 3.98 -4.25 -3.67
C GLU A 146 4.47 -5.59 -3.10
N VAL A 147 3.82 -6.72 -3.44
CA VAL A 147 4.32 -8.03 -2.99
C VAL A 147 5.62 -8.44 -3.66
N SER A 148 5.92 -7.92 -4.86
CA SER A 148 7.24 -8.07 -5.47
C SER A 148 8.33 -7.31 -4.73
N HIS A 149 8.03 -6.18 -4.09
CA HIS A 149 8.98 -5.53 -3.17
C HIS A 149 9.28 -6.37 -1.93
N ILE A 150 8.31 -7.15 -1.45
CA ILE A 150 8.49 -8.10 -0.34
C ILE A 150 9.37 -9.29 -0.76
N ALA A 151 9.12 -9.83 -1.96
CA ALA A 151 9.90 -10.95 -2.51
C ALA A 151 11.35 -10.59 -2.87
N THR A 152 11.62 -9.31 -3.12
CA THR A 152 12.92 -8.77 -3.52
C THR A 152 13.78 -8.44 -2.30
N LYS A 153 15.04 -8.91 -2.28
CA LYS A 153 15.98 -8.61 -1.19
C LYS A 153 16.46 -7.16 -1.23
N SER A 154 16.83 -6.70 -2.42
CA SER A 154 17.30 -5.33 -2.67
C SER A 154 16.19 -4.28 -2.54
N ILE A 155 16.59 -3.00 -2.54
CA ILE A 155 15.70 -1.84 -2.46
C ILE A 155 15.64 -1.18 -3.84
N GLY A 156 14.45 -0.72 -4.24
CA GLY A 156 14.22 -0.08 -5.54
C GLY A 156 13.70 -1.04 -6.62
N HIS A 157 13.72 -0.56 -7.86
CA HIS A 157 13.20 -1.25 -9.05
C HIS A 157 14.36 -1.71 -9.96
N ASN A 158 15.23 -2.58 -9.44
CA ASN A 158 16.32 -3.19 -10.19
C ASN A 158 15.87 -4.50 -10.90
N ASP A 159 16.81 -5.18 -11.56
CA ASP A 159 16.51 -6.42 -12.30
C ASP A 159 15.94 -7.53 -11.41
N GLU A 160 16.38 -7.64 -10.15
CA GLU A 160 15.80 -8.60 -9.19
C GLU A 160 14.31 -8.29 -8.99
N PHE A 161 13.98 -7.02 -8.75
CA PHE A 161 12.60 -6.57 -8.61
C PHE A 161 11.77 -6.86 -9.87
N TRP A 162 12.24 -6.45 -11.05
CA TRP A 162 11.47 -6.60 -12.30
C TRP A 162 11.26 -8.07 -12.67
N ASN A 163 12.25 -8.92 -12.44
CA ASN A 163 12.12 -10.37 -12.60
C ASN A 163 11.08 -10.95 -11.64
N ASN A 164 11.11 -10.54 -10.36
CA ASN A 164 10.10 -10.94 -9.38
C ASN A 164 8.71 -10.41 -9.76
N PHE A 165 8.60 -9.20 -10.28
CA PHE A 165 7.31 -8.62 -10.65
C PHE A 165 6.68 -9.32 -11.85
N LYS A 166 7.48 -9.57 -12.89
CA LYS A 166 7.05 -10.40 -14.03
C LYS A 166 6.64 -11.80 -13.59
N PHE A 167 7.40 -12.41 -12.68
CA PHE A 167 7.07 -13.73 -12.10
C PHE A 167 5.72 -13.72 -11.37
N MET A 168 5.48 -12.74 -10.47
CA MET A 168 4.21 -12.61 -9.75
C MET A 168 3.03 -12.43 -10.70
N ILE A 169 3.16 -11.59 -11.73
CA ILE A 169 2.11 -11.38 -12.73
C ILE A 169 1.82 -12.66 -13.51
N THR A 170 2.86 -13.40 -13.91
CA THR A 170 2.73 -14.64 -14.68
C THR A 170 1.98 -15.70 -13.88
N GLU A 171 2.36 -15.90 -12.61
CA GLU A 171 1.71 -16.89 -11.74
C GLU A 171 0.29 -16.44 -11.34
N ALA A 172 0.05 -15.14 -11.13
CA ALA A 172 -1.28 -14.59 -10.89
C ALA A 172 -2.23 -14.80 -12.09
N LYS A 173 -1.71 -14.68 -13.32
CA LYS A 173 -2.47 -15.02 -14.55
C LYS A 173 -2.75 -16.51 -14.62
N ALA A 174 -1.77 -17.36 -14.32
CA ALA A 174 -1.93 -18.81 -14.37
C ALA A 174 -3.05 -19.34 -13.47
N ILE A 175 -3.31 -18.69 -12.32
CA ILE A 175 -4.41 -19.04 -11.40
C ILE A 175 -5.65 -18.14 -11.55
N ASN A 176 -5.73 -17.34 -12.61
CA ASN A 176 -6.88 -16.50 -12.97
C ASN A 176 -7.32 -15.50 -11.89
N ILE A 177 -6.36 -14.90 -11.16
CA ILE A 177 -6.65 -13.81 -10.20
C ILE A 177 -6.28 -12.42 -10.75
N TYR A 178 -5.56 -12.36 -11.87
CA TYR A 178 -5.18 -11.14 -12.57
C TYR A 178 -5.21 -11.36 -14.09
N ASN A 179 -5.69 -10.37 -14.83
CA ASN A 179 -5.65 -10.35 -16.30
C ASN A 179 -4.66 -9.27 -16.76
N PRO A 180 -3.46 -9.64 -17.23
CA PRO A 180 -2.47 -8.68 -17.69
C PRO A 180 -3.01 -7.75 -18.77
N VAL A 181 -2.86 -6.43 -18.57
CA VAL A 181 -3.19 -5.39 -19.57
C VAL A 181 -1.91 -4.82 -20.14
N ASP A 182 -1.86 -4.63 -21.46
CA ASP A 182 -0.74 -3.97 -22.14
C ASP A 182 -0.87 -2.45 -21.95
N TYR A 183 -0.37 -1.96 -20.81
CA TYR A 183 -0.50 -0.55 -20.43
C TYR A 183 0.26 0.42 -21.35
N LYS A 184 1.12 -0.08 -22.26
CA LYS A 184 1.70 0.75 -23.34
C LYS A 184 0.63 1.14 -24.37
N LYS A 185 -0.36 0.27 -24.59
CA LYS A 185 -1.49 0.50 -25.51
C LYS A 185 -2.72 1.05 -24.82
N GLU A 186 -3.01 0.57 -23.61
CA GLU A 186 -4.19 0.94 -22.83
C GLU A 186 -3.79 1.45 -21.44
N PRO A 187 -3.21 2.68 -21.32
CA PRO A 187 -2.79 3.20 -20.03
C PRO A 187 -3.93 3.27 -19.02
N ALA A 188 -3.64 2.92 -17.76
CA ALA A 188 -4.60 3.00 -16.67
C ALA A 188 -4.31 4.17 -15.73
N ARG A 189 -5.36 4.85 -15.29
CA ARG A 189 -5.25 5.97 -14.34
C ARG A 189 -5.27 5.45 -12.90
N TYR A 190 -4.24 5.72 -12.13
CA TYR A 190 -4.10 5.29 -10.73
C TYR A 190 -3.56 6.42 -9.86
N CYS A 191 -4.31 6.81 -8.84
CA CYS A 191 -3.92 7.80 -7.84
C CYS A 191 -3.23 9.08 -8.39
N GLY A 192 -3.71 9.62 -9.49
CA GLY A 192 -3.19 10.85 -10.09
C GLY A 192 -2.02 10.67 -11.07
N MET A 193 -1.63 9.42 -11.36
CA MET A 193 -0.62 9.08 -12.36
C MET A 193 -1.16 8.05 -13.37
N ASN A 194 -0.45 7.87 -14.47
CA ASN A 194 -0.75 6.83 -15.45
C ASN A 194 0.19 5.65 -15.23
N ILE A 195 -0.38 4.45 -15.17
CA ILE A 195 0.34 3.19 -15.34
C ILE A 195 0.45 2.98 -16.85
N THR A 196 1.68 2.92 -17.34
CA THR A 196 1.99 2.88 -18.78
C THR A 196 2.85 1.69 -19.19
N ASP A 197 3.21 0.84 -18.24
CA ASP A 197 4.09 -0.30 -18.48
C ASP A 197 3.64 -1.52 -17.68
N ASN A 198 3.88 -2.71 -18.23
CA ASN A 198 3.60 -4.00 -17.61
C ASN A 198 4.66 -5.02 -18.07
N PRO A 199 5.53 -5.51 -17.17
CA PRO A 199 6.67 -6.35 -17.55
C PRO A 199 6.26 -7.73 -18.08
N TYR A 200 4.98 -8.10 -17.96
CA TYR A 200 4.42 -9.28 -18.62
C TYR A 200 4.62 -9.27 -20.13
N TYR A 201 4.51 -8.09 -20.76
CA TYR A 201 4.58 -7.92 -22.22
C TYR A 201 5.99 -7.61 -22.73
N ASP A 202 6.96 -7.41 -21.84
CA ASP A 202 8.34 -7.16 -22.27
C ASP A 202 8.91 -8.44 -22.90
N VAL A 203 9.50 -8.29 -24.09
CA VAL A 203 10.24 -9.36 -24.75
C VAL A 203 11.52 -9.58 -23.94
N LYS A 204 11.83 -10.85 -23.63
CA LYS A 204 13.10 -11.21 -23.01
C LYS A 204 14.25 -11.07 -23.99
#